data_AF-A0A2S7PH10-F1
#
_entry.id   AF-A0A2S7PH10-F1
#
_cell.length_a   1.000
_cell.length_b   1.000
_cell.length_c   1.000
_cell.angle_alpha   90.00
_cell.angle_beta   90.00
_cell.angle_gamma   90.00
#
_symmetry.space_group_name_H-M   'P 1'
#
loop_
_entity.id
_entity.type
_entity.pdbx_description
1 polymer ?
#
loop_
_entity_poly.entity_id
_entity_poly.type
_entity_poly.pdbx_seq_one_letter_code
_entity_poly.pdbx_strand_id
1 'polypeptide(L)' 'MTRKAVEEIEAVAAKNGTGNRYRYLNYCAKWQKPFEGYGEENWRFLKDTSRKYDPEGLFQRGCMGGFKLGVEE' A
#
# COMPACT_ATOMS: atom_id res chain seq x y z
N MET A 1 2.42 -13.01 -14.13
CA MET A 1 2.82 -11.71 -14.72
C MET A 1 4.18 -11.31 -14.15
N THR A 2 5.14 -10.90 -14.97
CA THR A 2 6.44 -10.41 -14.48
C THR A 2 6.31 -8.98 -13.96
N ARG A 3 7.16 -8.56 -13.01
CA ARG A 3 7.18 -7.18 -12.49
C ARG A 3 7.24 -6.13 -13.61
N LYS A 4 8.14 -6.36 -14.58
CA LYS A 4 8.33 -5.50 -15.75
C LYS A 4 7.05 -5.27 -16.54
N ALA A 5 6.27 -6.32 -16.80
CA ALA A 5 5.02 -6.20 -17.55
C ALA A 5 3.98 -5.34 -16.80
N VAL A 6 3.91 -5.46 -15.47
CA VAL A 6 3.01 -4.62 -14.65
C VAL A 6 3.45 -3.16 -14.68
N GLU A 7 4.74 -2.89 -14.52
CA GLU A 7 5.29 -1.52 -14.57
C GLU A 7 5.08 -0.86 -15.94
N GLU A 8 5.21 -1.61 -17.04
CA GLU A 8 4.92 -1.12 -18.40
C GLU A 8 3.44 -0.77 -18.60
N ILE A 9 2.53 -1.63 -18.13
CA ILE A 9 1.08 -1.37 -18.18
C ILE A 9 0.73 -0.10 -17.40
N GLU A 10 1.28 0.05 -16.20
CA GLU A 10 1.06 1.23 -15.35
C GLU A 10 1.60 2.52 -16.00
N ALA A 11 2.78 2.45 -16.63
CA ALA A 11 3.36 3.59 -17.33
C ALA A 11 2.51 4.04 -18.53
N VAL A 12 1.98 3.09 -19.31
CA VAL A 12 1.08 3.40 -20.44
C VAL A 12 -0.24 3.99 -19.94
N ALA A 13 -0.82 3.43 -18.88
CA ALA A 13 -2.06 3.95 -18.30
C ALA A 13 -1.89 5.38 -17.75
N ALA A 14 -0.75 5.66 -17.10
CA ALA A 14 -0.41 7.00 -16.63
C ALA A 14 -0.25 7.99 -17.79
N LYS A 15 0.47 7.61 -18.85
CA LYS A 15 0.66 8.44 -20.05
C LYS A 15 -0.67 8.80 -20.73
N ASN A 16 -1.63 7.88 -20.72
CA ASN A 16 -2.93 8.05 -21.34
C ASN A 16 -3.98 8.69 -20.42
N GLY A 17 -3.63 8.99 -19.16
CA GLY A 17 -4.58 9.51 -18.17
C GLY A 17 -5.70 8.53 -17.78
N THR A 18 -5.53 7.23 -18.08
CA THR A 18 -6.49 6.17 -17.77
C THR A 18 -6.14 5.39 -16.50
N GLY A 19 -4.98 5.69 -15.90
CA GLY A 19 -4.54 5.09 -14.65
C GLY A 19 -5.32 5.60 -13.43
N ASN A 20 -5.36 4.78 -12.38
CA ASN A 20 -5.89 5.17 -11.07
C ASN A 20 -4.79 5.00 -10.01
N ARG A 21 -4.67 5.97 -9.09
CA ARG A 21 -3.74 5.87 -7.96
C ARG A 21 -4.11 4.73 -7.01
N TYR A 22 -5.39 4.43 -6.86
CA TYR A 22 -5.89 3.42 -5.94
C TYR A 22 -5.48 2.03 -6.42
N ARG A 23 -4.89 1.26 -5.52
CA ARG A 23 -4.48 -0.12 -5.75
C ARG A 23 -5.25 -1.01 -4.80
N TYR A 24 -6.00 -1.96 -5.34
CA TYR A 24 -6.70 -2.93 -4.50
C TYR A 24 -5.69 -3.89 -3.87
N LEU A 25 -5.58 -3.84 -2.54
CA LEU A 25 -4.54 -4.54 -1.77
C LEU A 25 -4.47 -6.04 -2.07
N ASN A 26 -5.61 -6.69 -2.28
CA ASN A 26 -5.68 -8.12 -2.56
C ASN A 26 -5.08 -8.53 -3.91
N TYR A 27 -4.90 -7.58 -4.84
CA TYR A 27 -4.28 -7.81 -6.15
C TYR A 27 -2.86 -7.22 -6.27
N CYS A 28 -2.31 -6.76 -5.15
CA CYS A 28 -0.95 -6.21 -5.14
C CYS A 28 0.09 -7.32 -4.99
N ALA A 29 1.11 -7.28 -5.83
CA ALA A 29 2.33 -8.05 -5.63
C ALA A 29 3.15 -7.48 -4.46
N LYS A 30 4.02 -8.30 -3.88
CA LYS A 30 4.83 -7.95 -2.69
C LYS A 30 5.65 -6.65 -2.82
N TRP A 31 6.02 -6.26 -4.05
CA TRP A 31 6.82 -5.08 -4.33
C TRP A 31 6.00 -3.80 -4.54
N GLN A 32 4.68 -3.92 -4.71
CA GLN A 32 3.79 -2.77 -4.85
C GLN A 32 3.49 -2.15 -3.49
N LYS A 33 3.07 -0.89 -3.50
CA LYS A 33 2.77 -0.13 -2.30
C LYS A 33 1.31 0.34 -2.30
N PRO A 34 0.36 -0.47 -1.83
CA PRO A 34 -1.07 -0.16 -1.96
C PRO A 34 -1.48 1.09 -1.19
N PHE A 35 -0.91 1.32 0.00
CA PHE A 35 -1.30 2.43 0.87
C PHE A 35 -0.95 3.82 0.32
N GLU A 36 0.10 3.95 -0.50
CA GLU A 36 0.42 5.20 -1.20
C GLU A 36 -0.74 5.62 -2.14
N GLY A 37 -1.47 4.64 -2.67
CA GLY A 37 -2.63 4.86 -3.55
C GLY A 37 -3.90 5.32 -2.82
N TYR A 38 -3.98 5.18 -1.50
CA TYR A 38 -5.17 5.54 -0.72
C TYR A 38 -5.26 7.05 -0.49
N GLY A 39 -4.15 7.77 -0.70
CA GLY A 39 -4.01 9.19 -0.39
C GLY A 39 -3.53 9.41 1.04
N GLU A 40 -2.94 10.59 1.26
CA GLU A 40 -2.29 10.95 2.51
C GLU A 40 -3.23 10.90 3.72
N GLU A 41 -4.45 11.41 3.56
CA GLU A 41 -5.48 11.43 4.61
C GLU A 41 -5.82 10.01 5.10
N ASN A 42 -6.15 9.11 4.18
CA ASN A 42 -6.50 7.73 4.52
C ASN A 42 -5.30 6.98 5.10
N TRP A 43 -4.10 7.22 4.56
CA TRP A 43 -2.90 6.58 5.11
C TRP A 43 -2.62 7.07 6.53
N ARG A 44 -2.78 8.37 6.80
CA ARG A 44 -2.67 8.94 8.15
C ARG A 44 -3.71 8.34 9.09
N PHE A 45 -4.97 8.26 8.67
CA PHE A 45 -6.04 7.64 9.44
C PHE A 45 -5.71 6.19 9.84
N LEU A 46 -5.16 5.39 8.91
CA LEU A 46 -4.74 4.01 9.20
C LEU A 46 -3.60 3.97 10.22
N LYS A 47 -2.60 4.85 10.11
CA LYS A 47 -1.49 4.93 11.08
C LYS A 47 -1.99 5.35 12.47
N ASP A 48 -2.86 6.36 12.54
CA ASP A 48 -3.45 6.85 13.79
C ASP A 48 -4.31 5.77 14.46
N THR A 49 -5.11 5.05 13.66
CA THR A 49 -5.89 3.90 14.13
C THR A 49 -5.00 2.77 14.65
N SER A 50 -3.91 2.45 13.94
CA SER A 50 -2.93 1.45 14.39
C SER A 50 -2.34 1.84 15.75
N ARG A 51 -1.90 3.09 15.92
CA ARG A 51 -1.35 3.57 17.20
C ARG A 51 -2.37 3.53 18.35
N LYS A 52 -3.63 3.85 18.05
CA LYS A 52 -4.70 3.90 19.06
C LYS A 52 -5.06 2.52 19.61
N TYR A 53 -5.09 1.50 18.76
CA TYR A 53 -5.61 0.18 19.13
C TYR A 53 -4.55 -0.93 19.21
N ASP A 54 -3.38 -0.73 18.59
CA ASP A 54 -2.24 -1.65 18.63
C ASP A 54 -0.94 -0.86 18.89
N PRO A 55 -0.80 -0.23 20.08
CA PRO A 55 0.36 0.60 20.40
C PRO A 55 1.67 -0.19 20.43
N GLU A 56 1.61 -1.49 20.74
CA GLU A 56 2.76 -2.40 20.69
C GLU A 56 3.05 -2.91 19.26
N GLY A 57 2.22 -2.56 18.28
CA GLY A 57 2.45 -2.88 16.87
C GLY A 57 2.52 -4.37 16.58
N LEU A 58 1.73 -5.21 17.26
CA LEU A 58 1.66 -6.65 17.04
C LEU A 58 1.41 -6.98 15.56
N PHE A 59 0.51 -6.27 14.89
CA PHE A 59 0.21 -6.54 13.47
C PHE A 59 1.26 -5.96 12.52
N GLN A 60 2.05 -5.01 12.99
CA GLN A 60 3.12 -4.38 12.21
C GLN A 60 4.41 -5.21 12.29
N ARG A 61 4.73 -5.76 13.47
CA ARG A 61 5.97 -6.48 13.77
C ARG A 61 5.80 -8.00 13.87
N GLY A 62 4.71 -8.46 14.49
CA GLY A 62 4.47 -9.88 14.78
C GLY A 62 3.91 -10.68 13.61
N CYS A 63 3.27 -10.04 12.62
CA CYS A 63 2.80 -10.71 11.42
C CYS A 63 3.85 -10.68 10.31
N MET A 64 4.39 -11.83 9.90
CA MET A 64 5.40 -11.92 8.81
C MET A 64 4.86 -11.62 7.40
N GLY A 65 3.54 -11.49 7.23
CA GLY A 65 2.88 -11.26 5.95
C GLY A 65 2.12 -9.95 5.86
N GLY A 66 1.55 -9.72 4.67
CA GLY A 66 0.73 -8.55 4.35
C GLY A 66 1.56 -7.27 4.15
N PHE A 67 0.88 -6.20 3.74
CA PHE A 67 1.48 -4.87 3.63
C PHE A 67 1.46 -4.17 4.98
N LYS A 68 2.58 -3.54 5.35
CA LYS A 68 2.73 -2.80 6.61
C LYS A 68 2.49 -1.31 6.40
N LEU A 69 2.01 -0.63 7.44
CA LEU A 69 1.70 0.80 7.39
C LEU A 69 2.92 1.69 7.52
N GLY A 70 4.08 1.13 7.91
CA GLY A 70 5.31 1.88 8.17
C GLY A 70 5.17 2.80 9.38
N VAL A 71 4.45 2.36 10.41
CA VAL A 71 4.46 2.99 11.72
C VAL A 71 5.76 2.58 12.42
N GLU A 72 6.76 3.44 12.32
CA GLU A 72 7.91 3.44 13.23
C GLU A 72 7.52 4.17 14.53
N GLU A 73 8.26 3.90 15.61
CA GLU A 73 8.05 4.56 16.92
C GLU A 73 8.19 6.09 16.84
#